data_AF-A0A2D5TWC4-F1
#
_entry.id   AF-A0A2D5TWC4-F1
#
_cell.length_a   1.000
_cell.length_b   1.000
_cell.length_c   1.000
_cell.angle_alpha   90.00
_cell.angle_beta   90.00
_cell.angle_gamma   90.00
#
_symmetry.space_group_name_H-M   'P 1'
#
loop_
_entity.id
_entity.type
_entity.pdbx_description
1 polymer ?
#
loop_
_entity_poly.entity_id
_entity_poly.type
_entity_poly.pdbx_seq_one_letter_code
_entity_poly.pdbx_strand_id
1 'polypeptide(L)'
;MTESNPQSQDTAKSSRKKIKPFLDHLQFGQIQQELIMITEEIRKQHELSVVDRLKDLIFQEEDEDPLFQEHVDGSSLSKKLGTRESNQLSSDLRSNPASLPKRVELVRLILNSKPALNMKDYRNLLLQSCLPIYIGHITPYHLQLCGQVFRLYLKKVIQFSKKKMLTVRSKQLGGLNVNRISMHDLLKSVQEGEESEDSQLISEIKYAHYLLDHSKDLIKLMRSRITIPVDLCELNEHIPEVAEQRKFLGNMLSGRVIPDKKAMLSRKVVAVLDVMKEIYPLHAISLRITQRMQEIEDKMPQAFMMEGRIRMEALKLSILKMRSGDVSSRTGLRPSFSQILDTYRKALKRASVRNPQPQDIPVLSEFVQMTLFAQTHRILLEIDLGRMRQLLEASQKACHALVRADGHYRLLQERLNNILRRYGLLKQASVY
;
A
#
# COMPACT_ATOMS: atom_id res chain seq x y z
N MET A 1 3.06 76.03 11.56
CA MET A 1 4.17 75.06 11.77
C MET A 1 3.60 73.86 12.48
N THR A 2 3.24 72.83 11.73
CA THR A 2 3.06 71.45 12.20
C THR A 2 3.13 70.58 10.96
N GLU A 3 4.07 69.64 10.98
CA GLU A 3 4.54 68.87 9.84
C GLU A 3 3.52 67.83 9.37
N SER A 4 3.48 67.71 8.06
CA SER A 4 2.86 66.65 7.27
C SER A 4 3.61 65.31 7.43
N ASN A 5 2.87 64.22 7.58
CA ASN A 5 3.20 63.01 6.81
C ASN A 5 1.95 62.11 6.61
N PRO A 6 1.73 61.56 5.40
CA PRO A 6 0.52 60.83 5.04
C PRO A 6 0.74 59.30 4.90
N GLN A 7 -0.37 58.61 4.61
CA GLN A 7 -0.50 57.29 3.96
C GLN A 7 -0.38 56.01 4.81
N SER A 8 -1.58 55.56 5.20
CA SER A 8 -2.10 54.20 5.06
C SER A 8 -1.28 53.25 4.18
N GLN A 9 -0.74 52.19 4.79
CA GLN A 9 -0.46 50.93 4.10
C GLN A 9 -1.40 49.86 4.61
N ASP A 10 -2.25 49.40 3.69
CA ASP A 10 -3.12 48.25 3.82
C ASP A 10 -2.33 47.01 4.27
N THR A 11 -2.61 46.53 5.47
CA THR A 11 -2.21 45.19 5.88
C THR A 11 -3.15 44.19 5.22
N ALA A 12 -2.82 43.83 3.98
CA ALA A 12 -3.42 42.70 3.29
C ALA A 12 -3.20 41.43 4.13
N LYS A 13 -4.22 41.05 4.90
CA LYS A 13 -4.32 39.73 5.52
C LYS A 13 -4.30 38.69 4.40
N SER A 14 -3.11 38.17 4.12
CA SER A 14 -2.90 36.98 3.30
C SER A 14 -3.69 35.82 3.92
N SER A 15 -4.90 35.62 3.42
CA SER A 15 -5.65 34.40 3.61
C SER A 15 -4.84 33.26 2.98
N ARG A 16 -4.07 32.54 3.81
CA ARG A 16 -3.47 31.26 3.41
C ARG A 16 -4.64 30.34 3.04
N LYS A 17 -4.99 30.31 1.74
CA LYS A 17 -5.88 29.31 1.17
C LYS A 17 -5.34 27.95 1.60
N LYS A 18 -6.06 27.26 2.50
CA LYS A 18 -5.77 25.86 2.83
C LYS A 18 -5.88 25.09 1.51
N ILE A 19 -4.75 24.65 0.98
CA ILE A 19 -4.70 23.80 -0.20
C ILE A 19 -5.37 22.49 0.23
N LYS A 20 -6.64 22.30 -0.14
CA LYS A 20 -7.30 21.02 0.05
C LYS A 20 -6.50 19.95 -0.73
N PRO A 21 -6.27 18.77 -0.15
CA PRO A 21 -5.63 17.68 -0.87
C PRO A 21 -6.42 17.36 -2.15
N PHE A 22 -5.72 17.15 -3.26
CA PHE A 22 -6.29 17.08 -4.62
C PHE A 22 -7.12 15.81 -4.91
N LEU A 23 -7.15 14.82 -4.00
CA LEU A 23 -7.88 13.57 -4.14
C LEU A 23 -8.53 13.19 -2.81
N ASP A 24 -9.85 13.25 -2.71
CA ASP A 24 -10.55 13.05 -1.43
C ASP A 24 -10.64 11.58 -1.02
N HIS A 25 -10.91 10.64 -1.93
CA HIS A 25 -11.20 9.25 -1.58
C HIS A 25 -10.01 8.29 -1.71
N LEU A 26 -8.91 8.69 -2.36
CA LEU A 26 -7.76 7.82 -2.62
C LEU A 26 -6.50 8.21 -1.80
N GLN A 27 -6.75 8.63 -0.56
CA GLN A 27 -5.73 8.97 0.45
C GLN A 27 -5.31 7.74 1.25
N PHE A 28 -4.63 6.78 0.58
CA PHE A 28 -4.24 5.52 1.23
C PHE A 28 -3.32 5.69 2.45
N GLY A 29 -2.52 6.76 2.53
CA GLY A 29 -1.72 7.05 3.72
C GLY A 29 -2.57 7.26 4.98
N GLN A 30 -3.70 7.97 4.87
CA GLN A 30 -4.64 8.15 5.98
C GLN A 30 -5.36 6.85 6.32
N ILE A 31 -5.79 6.09 5.31
CA ILE A 31 -6.39 4.76 5.51
C ILE A 31 -5.43 3.84 6.27
N GLN A 32 -4.15 3.84 5.91
CA GLN A 32 -3.12 3.05 6.60
C GLN A 32 -2.91 3.51 8.05
N GLN A 33 -2.90 4.82 8.31
CA GLN A 33 -2.79 5.36 9.66
C GLN A 33 -3.99 4.96 10.52
N GLU A 34 -5.21 5.09 10.01
CA GLU A 34 -6.41 4.65 10.72
C GLU A 34 -6.40 3.15 10.99
N LEU A 35 -6.00 2.32 10.02
CA LEU A 35 -5.85 0.88 10.23
C LEU A 35 -4.88 0.57 11.37
N ILE A 36 -3.77 1.31 11.47
CA ILE A 36 -2.81 1.17 12.58
C ILE A 36 -3.49 1.52 13.91
N MET A 37 -4.13 2.69 13.99
CA MET A 37 -4.79 3.16 15.22
C MET A 37 -5.91 2.21 15.68
N ILE A 38 -6.77 1.78 14.77
CA ILE A 38 -7.85 0.81 15.05
C ILE A 38 -7.24 -0.51 15.55
N THR A 39 -6.16 -0.98 14.93
CA THR A 39 -5.51 -2.24 15.34
C THR A 39 -4.87 -2.13 16.72
N GLU A 40 -4.27 -0.98 17.05
CA GLU A 40 -3.73 -0.71 18.38
C GLU A 40 -4.85 -0.69 19.43
N GLU A 41 -6.00 -0.10 19.11
CA GLU A 41 -7.17 -0.11 19.99
C GLU A 41 -7.74 -1.52 20.18
N ILE A 42 -7.86 -2.31 19.10
CA ILE A 42 -8.26 -3.72 19.18
C ILE A 42 -7.31 -4.51 20.10
N ARG A 43 -6.00 -4.28 20.00
CA ARG A 43 -5.01 -4.97 20.84
C ARG A 43 -5.15 -4.59 22.30
N LYS A 44 -5.28 -3.29 22.61
CA LYS A 44 -5.53 -2.83 23.98
C LYS A 44 -6.76 -3.51 24.57
N GLN A 45 -7.91 -3.43 23.88
CA GLN A 45 -9.16 -4.01 24.37
C GLN A 45 -9.12 -5.54 24.47
N HIS A 46 -8.35 -6.21 23.61
CA HIS A 46 -8.16 -7.65 23.67
C HIS A 46 -7.24 -8.08 24.83
N GLU A 47 -6.19 -7.31 25.10
CA GLU A 47 -5.19 -7.56 26.15
C GLU A 47 -5.66 -7.12 27.55
N LEU A 48 -6.74 -6.32 27.67
CA LEU A 48 -7.32 -5.95 28.96
C LEU A 48 -7.71 -7.19 29.77
N SER A 49 -7.18 -7.28 30.99
CA SER A 49 -7.52 -8.33 31.94
C SER A 49 -8.99 -8.23 32.36
N VAL A 50 -9.58 -9.33 32.84
CA VAL A 50 -10.96 -9.34 33.33
C VAL A 50 -11.17 -8.32 34.46
N VAL A 51 -10.14 -8.07 35.28
CA VAL A 51 -10.16 -7.11 36.39
C VAL A 51 -10.15 -5.68 35.89
N ASP A 52 -9.38 -5.37 34.83
CA ASP A 52 -9.33 -4.02 34.25
C ASP A 52 -10.64 -3.69 33.53
N ARG A 53 -11.23 -4.66 32.81
CA ARG A 53 -12.58 -4.51 32.24
C ARG A 53 -13.64 -4.26 33.31
N LEU A 54 -13.49 -4.88 34.49
CA LEU A 54 -14.42 -4.69 35.61
C LEU A 54 -14.23 -3.31 36.24
N LYS A 55 -12.98 -2.83 36.38
CA LYS A 55 -12.67 -1.49 36.87
C LYS A 55 -13.21 -0.42 35.93
N ASP A 56 -12.99 -0.56 34.63
CA ASP A 56 -13.53 0.37 33.62
C ASP A 56 -15.06 0.40 33.62
N LEU A 57 -15.74 -0.67 34.03
CA LEU A 57 -17.19 -0.73 34.13
C LEU A 57 -17.73 -0.10 35.42
N ILE A 58 -16.93 -0.09 36.49
CA ILE A 58 -17.31 0.38 37.84
C ILE A 58 -16.92 1.85 38.05
N PHE A 59 -15.82 2.30 37.43
CA PHE A 59 -15.22 3.62 37.63
C PHE A 59 -15.33 4.52 36.39
N GLN A 60 -16.38 4.38 35.57
CA GLN A 60 -16.61 5.30 34.44
C GLN A 60 -16.75 6.74 34.95
N GLU A 61 -15.65 7.49 34.97
CA GLU A 61 -15.68 8.91 34.71
C GLU A 61 -16.20 9.10 33.28
N GLU A 62 -16.91 10.19 33.00
CA GLU A 62 -17.49 10.49 31.68
C GLU A 62 -16.39 10.69 30.62
N ASP A 63 -15.73 9.61 30.22
CA ASP A 63 -14.69 9.61 29.20
C ASP A 63 -15.32 9.46 27.82
N GLU A 64 -14.87 10.31 26.89
CA GLU A 64 -15.25 10.28 25.48
C GLU A 64 -15.17 8.84 24.93
N ASP A 65 -16.16 8.45 24.11
CA ASP A 65 -16.16 7.16 23.41
C ASP A 65 -14.76 6.88 22.82
N PRO A 66 -14.18 5.68 23.05
CA PRO A 66 -12.85 5.36 22.56
C PRO A 66 -12.71 5.68 21.07
N LEU A 67 -11.63 6.36 20.70
CA LEU A 67 -11.34 6.69 19.31
C LEU A 67 -11.49 5.43 18.42
N PHE A 68 -12.28 5.56 17.35
CA PHE A 68 -12.58 4.49 16.39
C PHE A 68 -13.45 3.33 16.90
N GLN A 69 -14.18 3.48 18.01
CA GLN A 69 -15.01 2.40 18.56
C GLN A 69 -15.98 1.78 17.54
N GLU A 70 -16.57 2.58 16.65
CA GLU A 70 -17.46 2.08 15.58
C GLU A 70 -16.77 1.18 14.54
N HIS A 71 -15.44 1.25 14.44
CA HIS A 71 -14.62 0.37 13.62
C HIS A 71 -14.09 -0.83 14.43
N VAL A 72 -13.85 -0.64 15.72
CA VAL A 72 -13.45 -1.74 16.62
C VAL A 72 -14.58 -2.77 16.71
N ASP A 73 -15.82 -2.35 16.97
CA ASP A 73 -16.98 -3.24 17.10
C ASP A 73 -17.74 -3.45 15.77
N GLY A 74 -17.31 -2.82 14.68
CA GLY A 74 -17.92 -2.92 13.36
C GLY A 74 -19.32 -2.28 13.24
N SER A 75 -19.79 -1.58 14.27
CA SER A 75 -21.13 -0.98 14.30
C SER A 75 -21.33 0.08 13.21
N SER A 76 -20.26 0.72 12.74
CA SER A 76 -20.29 1.64 11.59
C SER A 76 -20.96 1.03 10.35
N LEU A 77 -20.82 -0.28 10.13
CA LEU A 77 -21.44 -0.99 9.03
C LEU A 77 -22.70 -1.75 9.44
N SER A 78 -22.75 -2.31 10.64
CA SER A 78 -23.93 -3.04 11.12
C SER A 78 -25.16 -2.15 11.21
N LYS A 79 -25.00 -0.89 11.62
CA LYS A 79 -26.08 0.12 11.61
C LYS A 79 -26.66 0.35 10.21
N LYS A 80 -25.86 0.17 9.15
CA LYS A 80 -26.32 0.32 7.74
C LYS A 80 -27.10 -0.87 7.23
N LEU A 81 -26.82 -2.06 7.76
CA LEU A 81 -27.60 -3.26 7.48
C LEU A 81 -28.91 -3.28 8.25
N GLY A 82 -28.87 -2.88 9.54
CA GLY A 82 -30.04 -2.85 10.41
C GLY A 82 -30.65 -4.24 10.68
N THR A 83 -29.93 -5.32 10.33
CA THR A 83 -30.41 -6.70 10.53
C THR A 83 -30.07 -7.21 11.93
N ARG A 84 -30.86 -8.15 12.44
CA ARG A 84 -30.55 -8.83 13.71
C ARG A 84 -29.17 -9.49 13.68
N GLU A 85 -28.84 -10.13 12.56
CA GLU A 85 -27.55 -10.81 12.35
C GLU A 85 -26.36 -9.82 12.41
N SER A 86 -26.44 -8.69 11.70
CA SER A 86 -25.38 -7.67 11.75
C SER A 86 -25.20 -7.06 13.13
N ASN A 87 -26.29 -6.84 13.86
CA ASN A 87 -26.23 -6.30 15.22
C ASN A 87 -25.61 -7.31 16.20
N GLN A 88 -25.93 -8.60 16.04
CA GLN A 88 -25.29 -9.68 16.81
C GLN A 88 -23.79 -9.72 16.55
N LEU A 89 -23.36 -9.65 15.28
CA LEU A 89 -21.94 -9.62 14.93
C LEU A 89 -21.20 -8.44 15.57
N SER A 90 -21.82 -7.26 15.62
CA SER A 90 -21.23 -6.11 16.31
C SER A 90 -21.16 -6.28 17.83
N SER A 91 -22.18 -6.89 18.45
CA SER A 91 -22.13 -7.25 19.87
C SER A 91 -21.01 -8.26 20.16
N ASP A 92 -20.87 -9.28 19.32
CA ASP A 92 -19.80 -10.28 19.43
C ASP A 92 -18.42 -9.61 19.29
N LEU A 93 -18.24 -8.69 18.33
CA LEU A 93 -17.00 -7.94 18.13
C LEU A 93 -16.72 -6.94 19.25
N ARG A 94 -17.74 -6.37 19.88
CA ARG A 94 -17.56 -5.55 21.09
C ARG A 94 -16.97 -6.36 22.23
N SER A 95 -17.40 -7.62 22.39
CA SER A 95 -16.89 -8.52 23.44
C SER A 95 -15.50 -9.08 23.12
N ASN A 96 -15.23 -9.37 21.84
CA ASN A 96 -13.95 -9.88 21.37
C ASN A 96 -13.56 -9.21 20.03
N PRO A 97 -12.91 -8.03 20.09
CA PRO A 97 -12.58 -7.28 18.89
C PRO A 97 -11.50 -7.97 18.04
N ALA A 98 -10.71 -8.90 18.58
CA ALA A 98 -9.73 -9.65 17.79
C ALA A 98 -10.34 -10.82 16.99
N SER A 99 -11.66 -11.08 17.11
CA SER A 99 -12.32 -12.22 16.47
C SER A 99 -12.36 -12.12 14.93
N LEU A 100 -11.39 -12.75 14.29
CA LEU A 100 -11.24 -12.78 12.83
C LEU A 100 -12.45 -13.39 12.11
N PRO A 101 -13.03 -14.53 12.56
CA PRO A 101 -14.21 -15.10 11.90
C PRO A 101 -15.38 -14.13 11.87
N LYS A 102 -15.64 -13.42 12.97
CA LYS A 102 -16.75 -12.47 13.09
C LYS A 102 -16.55 -11.24 12.22
N ARG A 103 -15.31 -10.71 12.14
CA ARG A 103 -14.97 -9.61 11.21
C ARG A 103 -15.20 -10.02 9.76
N VAL A 104 -14.78 -11.23 9.41
CA VAL A 104 -14.95 -11.79 8.06
C VAL A 104 -16.44 -11.98 7.73
N GLU A 105 -17.22 -12.51 8.66
CA GLU A 105 -18.66 -12.74 8.53
C GLU A 105 -19.41 -11.43 8.30
N LEU A 106 -19.08 -10.37 9.06
CA LEU A 106 -19.65 -9.04 8.89
C LEU A 106 -19.40 -8.48 7.48
N VAL A 107 -18.16 -8.55 6.99
CA VAL A 107 -17.81 -8.08 5.64
C VAL A 107 -18.56 -8.86 4.56
N ARG A 108 -18.66 -10.19 4.70
CA ARG A 108 -19.43 -11.05 3.77
C ARG A 108 -20.91 -10.69 3.76
N LEU A 109 -21.51 -10.49 4.94
CA LEU A 109 -22.91 -10.15 5.07
C LEU A 109 -23.24 -8.87 4.29
N ILE A 110 -22.40 -7.84 4.40
CA ILE A 110 -22.55 -6.57 3.66
C ILE A 110 -22.40 -6.77 2.15
N LEU A 111 -21.41 -7.56 1.71
CA LEU A 111 -21.18 -7.83 0.29
C LEU A 111 -22.36 -8.59 -0.35
N ASN A 112 -23.00 -9.49 0.39
CA ASN A 112 -24.10 -10.32 -0.09
C ASN A 112 -25.44 -9.57 -0.12
N SER A 113 -25.71 -8.78 0.92
CA SER A 113 -26.95 -8.00 1.08
C SER A 113 -27.01 -6.76 0.18
N LYS A 114 -25.87 -6.26 -0.30
CA LYS A 114 -25.76 -5.11 -1.21
C LYS A 114 -26.59 -3.89 -0.77
N PRO A 115 -26.46 -3.41 0.47
CA PRO A 115 -27.23 -2.27 0.96
C PRO A 115 -26.87 -0.99 0.18
N ALA A 116 -27.74 0.03 0.30
CA ALA A 116 -27.47 1.35 -0.23
C ALA A 116 -26.37 2.05 0.60
N LEU A 117 -25.13 1.96 0.12
CA LEU A 117 -23.95 2.52 0.79
C LEU A 117 -23.45 3.81 0.12
N ASN A 118 -23.03 4.77 0.94
CA ASN A 118 -22.30 5.96 0.47
C ASN A 118 -20.78 5.72 0.42
N MET A 119 -19.98 6.71 -0.01
CA MET A 119 -18.52 6.57 -0.09
C MET A 119 -17.84 6.33 1.26
N LYS A 120 -18.31 6.96 2.34
CA LYS A 120 -17.78 6.73 3.69
C LYS A 120 -18.02 5.28 4.12
N ASP A 121 -19.19 4.73 3.82
CA ASP A 121 -19.52 3.34 4.14
C ASP A 121 -18.66 2.35 3.34
N TYR A 122 -18.41 2.60 2.05
CA TYR A 122 -17.48 1.77 1.26
C TYR A 122 -16.04 1.86 1.78
N ARG A 123 -15.62 3.02 2.28
CA ARG A 123 -14.32 3.18 2.95
C ARG A 123 -14.27 2.38 4.26
N ASN A 124 -15.32 2.43 5.07
CA ASN A 124 -15.43 1.63 6.29
C ASN A 124 -15.43 0.12 5.98
N LEU A 125 -16.09 -0.31 4.91
CA LEU A 125 -16.04 -1.69 4.44
C LEU A 125 -14.61 -2.10 4.05
N LEU A 126 -13.87 -1.21 3.37
CA LEU A 126 -12.46 -1.43 3.07
C LEU A 126 -11.63 -1.59 4.35
N LEU A 127 -11.81 -0.71 5.34
CA LEU A 127 -11.12 -0.81 6.62
C LEU A 127 -11.39 -2.17 7.29
N GLN A 128 -12.66 -2.55 7.46
CA GLN A 128 -13.05 -3.82 8.08
C GLN A 128 -12.46 -5.04 7.37
N SER A 129 -12.37 -4.99 6.03
CA SER A 129 -11.77 -6.08 5.25
C SER A 129 -10.25 -6.21 5.43
N CYS A 130 -9.56 -5.12 5.81
CA CYS A 130 -8.12 -5.11 6.04
C CYS A 130 -7.74 -5.53 7.47
N LEU A 131 -8.62 -5.28 8.46
CA LEU A 131 -8.33 -5.54 9.87
C LEU A 131 -7.86 -6.97 10.18
N PRO A 132 -8.44 -8.05 9.61
CA PRO A 132 -7.94 -9.40 9.88
C PRO A 132 -6.45 -9.61 9.55
N ILE A 133 -5.96 -8.93 8.51
CA ILE A 133 -4.55 -8.98 8.08
C ILE A 133 -3.68 -8.18 9.05
N TYR A 134 -4.16 -7.03 9.52
CA TYR A 134 -3.46 -6.18 10.48
C TYR A 134 -3.37 -6.79 11.88
N ILE A 135 -4.40 -7.54 12.29
CA ILE A 135 -4.45 -8.19 13.61
C ILE A 135 -3.34 -9.25 13.73
N GLY A 136 -3.09 -10.03 12.68
CA GLY A 136 -1.89 -10.88 12.66
C GLY A 136 -2.03 -12.22 11.94
N HIS A 137 -3.24 -12.69 11.64
CA HIS A 137 -3.40 -14.02 11.04
C HIS A 137 -3.89 -13.90 9.59
N ILE A 138 -2.99 -14.17 8.65
CA ILE A 138 -3.20 -13.99 7.22
C ILE A 138 -3.53 -15.34 6.57
N THR A 139 -4.75 -15.49 6.08
CA THR A 139 -5.17 -16.65 5.29
C THR A 139 -5.34 -16.24 3.82
N PRO A 140 -5.28 -17.20 2.86
CA PRO A 140 -5.65 -16.93 1.48
C PRO A 140 -7.04 -16.28 1.38
N TYR A 141 -7.95 -16.70 2.24
CA TYR A 141 -9.32 -16.19 2.29
C TYR A 141 -9.39 -14.72 2.72
N HIS A 142 -8.64 -14.32 3.76
CA HIS A 142 -8.58 -12.92 4.21
C HIS A 142 -8.08 -12.00 3.09
N LEU A 143 -7.03 -12.42 2.37
CA LEU A 143 -6.49 -11.66 1.24
C LEU A 143 -7.46 -11.58 0.06
N GLN A 144 -8.16 -12.68 -0.27
CA GLN A 144 -9.18 -12.67 -1.32
C GLN A 144 -10.32 -11.70 -0.99
N LEU A 145 -10.82 -11.73 0.24
CA LEU A 145 -11.89 -10.84 0.68
C LEU A 145 -11.42 -9.38 0.66
N CYS A 146 -10.24 -9.08 1.20
CA CYS A 146 -9.64 -7.75 1.17
C CYS A 146 -9.44 -7.24 -0.27
N GLY A 147 -8.90 -8.08 -1.17
CA GLY A 147 -8.71 -7.73 -2.58
C GLY A 147 -10.03 -7.48 -3.32
N GLN A 148 -11.07 -8.27 -3.03
CA GLN A 148 -12.41 -8.07 -3.59
C GLN A 148 -13.00 -6.72 -3.14
N VAL A 149 -12.92 -6.41 -1.85
CA VAL A 149 -13.42 -5.15 -1.28
C VAL A 149 -12.61 -3.96 -1.79
N PHE A 150 -11.29 -4.08 -1.88
CA PHE A 150 -10.43 -3.04 -2.47
C PHE A 150 -10.82 -2.71 -3.91
N ARG A 151 -11.02 -3.72 -4.75
CA ARG A 151 -11.49 -3.51 -6.13
C ARG A 151 -12.90 -2.94 -6.19
N LEU A 152 -13.79 -3.35 -5.29
CA LEU A 152 -15.13 -2.75 -5.16
C LEU A 152 -15.04 -1.27 -4.79
N TYR A 153 -14.20 -0.93 -3.81
CA TYR A 153 -13.96 0.45 -3.37
C TYR A 153 -13.52 1.32 -4.54
N LEU A 154 -12.51 0.89 -5.31
CA LEU A 154 -12.04 1.62 -6.49
C LEU A 154 -13.12 1.82 -7.55
N LYS A 155 -13.93 0.79 -7.83
CA LYS A 155 -15.09 0.90 -8.74
C LYS A 155 -16.10 1.94 -8.24
N LYS A 156 -16.33 1.99 -6.93
CA LYS A 156 -17.26 2.93 -6.32
C LYS A 156 -16.72 4.35 -6.34
N VAL A 157 -15.43 4.56 -6.08
CA VAL A 157 -14.78 5.87 -6.30
C VAL A 157 -15.07 6.38 -7.72
N ILE A 158 -14.83 5.56 -8.75
CA ILE A 158 -15.13 5.95 -10.14
C ILE A 158 -16.61 6.33 -10.33
N GLN A 159 -17.53 5.50 -9.83
CA GLN A 159 -18.97 5.76 -9.96
C GLN A 159 -19.40 7.06 -9.27
N PHE A 160 -18.93 7.30 -8.05
CA PHE A 160 -19.26 8.49 -7.29
C PHE A 160 -18.63 9.75 -7.89
N SER A 161 -17.36 9.71 -8.30
CA SER A 161 -16.70 10.86 -8.93
C SER A 161 -17.36 11.22 -10.26
N LYS A 162 -17.73 10.23 -11.10
CA LYS A 162 -18.52 10.47 -12.32
C LYS A 162 -19.89 11.07 -12.02
N LYS A 163 -20.62 10.52 -11.04
CA LYS A 163 -21.94 11.05 -10.66
C LYS A 163 -21.84 12.50 -10.17
N LYS A 164 -20.84 12.82 -9.34
CA LYS A 164 -20.60 14.17 -8.83
C LYS A 164 -20.31 15.14 -9.97
N MET A 165 -19.41 14.77 -10.89
CA MET A 165 -19.08 15.56 -12.07
C MET A 165 -20.31 15.85 -12.95
N LEU A 166 -21.15 14.84 -13.18
CA LEU A 166 -22.40 15.03 -13.92
C LEU A 166 -23.41 15.89 -13.16
N THR A 167 -23.47 15.80 -11.84
CA THR A 167 -24.38 16.59 -11.01
C THR A 167 -23.98 18.07 -11.00
N VAL A 168 -22.69 18.37 -10.88
CA VAL A 168 -22.13 19.74 -11.00
C VAL A 168 -22.53 20.37 -12.34
N ARG A 169 -22.64 19.56 -13.39
CA ARG A 169 -23.00 19.99 -14.75
C ARG A 169 -24.50 19.91 -15.05
N SER A 170 -25.28 19.21 -14.23
CA SER A 170 -26.68 18.85 -14.49
C SER A 170 -27.68 19.93 -14.04
N LYS A 171 -27.57 21.12 -14.63
CA LYS A 171 -28.79 21.79 -15.11
C LYS A 171 -29.33 21.16 -16.41
N GLN A 172 -28.64 20.18 -17.02
CA GLN A 172 -28.97 19.67 -18.36
C GLN A 172 -29.08 18.15 -18.59
N LEU A 173 -28.85 17.23 -17.63
CA LEU A 173 -28.80 15.79 -17.98
C LEU A 173 -29.52 14.88 -16.97
N GLY A 174 -30.85 14.93 -17.01
CA GLY A 174 -31.69 13.92 -16.35
C GLY A 174 -31.64 12.57 -17.09
N GLY A 175 -31.17 11.51 -16.42
CA GLY A 175 -31.44 10.12 -16.81
C GLY A 175 -30.31 9.31 -17.46
N LEU A 176 -29.09 9.84 -17.61
CA LEU A 176 -27.98 9.08 -18.21
C LEU A 176 -27.39 8.01 -17.26
N ASN A 177 -27.13 6.81 -17.81
CA ASN A 177 -26.45 5.75 -17.08
C ASN A 177 -24.95 6.08 -16.94
N VAL A 178 -24.55 6.52 -15.74
CA VAL A 178 -23.18 6.92 -15.36
C VAL A 178 -22.12 5.87 -15.69
N ASN A 179 -22.49 4.59 -15.71
CA ASN A 179 -21.55 3.50 -16.01
C ASN A 179 -21.17 3.40 -17.49
N ARG A 180 -21.98 3.96 -18.41
CA ARG A 180 -21.71 3.91 -19.86
C ARG A 180 -20.85 5.07 -20.36
N ILE A 181 -20.62 6.09 -19.53
CA ILE A 181 -19.86 7.27 -19.94
C ILE A 181 -18.37 6.93 -19.97
N SER A 182 -17.76 7.09 -21.14
CA SER A 182 -16.34 6.78 -21.35
C SER A 182 -15.44 7.87 -20.78
N MET A 183 -14.16 7.55 -20.54
CA MET A 183 -13.17 8.56 -20.15
C MET A 183 -12.97 9.63 -21.22
N HIS A 184 -13.14 9.29 -22.51
CA HIS A 184 -13.00 10.25 -23.60
C HIS A 184 -14.11 11.30 -23.58
N ASP A 185 -15.34 10.91 -23.25
CA ASP A 185 -16.47 11.84 -23.16
C ASP A 185 -16.32 12.80 -21.97
N LEU A 186 -15.75 12.31 -20.85
CA LEU A 186 -15.44 13.13 -19.68
C LEU A 186 -14.32 14.15 -19.98
N LEU A 187 -13.33 13.77 -20.80
CA LEU A 187 -12.19 14.63 -21.14
C LEU A 187 -12.54 15.73 -22.14
N LYS A 188 -13.33 15.41 -23.18
CA LYS A 188 -13.82 16.42 -24.14
C LYS A 188 -14.62 17.51 -23.43
N SER A 189 -15.45 17.10 -22.47
CA SER A 189 -16.31 18.02 -21.72
C SER A 189 -15.61 18.80 -20.60
N VAL A 190 -14.31 18.60 -20.34
CA VAL A 190 -13.51 19.45 -19.42
C VAL A 190 -12.80 20.58 -20.16
N GLN A 191 -12.65 20.50 -21.48
CA GLN A 191 -12.06 21.59 -22.27
C GLN A 191 -13.00 22.80 -22.44
N GLU A 192 -14.25 22.70 -21.99
CA GLU A 192 -15.33 23.68 -22.24
C GLU A 192 -15.85 24.43 -20.98
N GLY A 193 -15.31 24.20 -19.77
CA GLY A 193 -15.80 24.87 -18.55
C GLY A 193 -14.94 24.71 -17.28
N GLU A 194 -15.12 25.63 -16.31
CA GLU A 194 -14.29 25.93 -15.12
C GLU A 194 -13.47 24.77 -14.50
N GLU A 195 -12.15 24.96 -14.48
CA GLU A 195 -11.14 23.89 -14.48
C GLU A 195 -10.77 23.28 -13.10
N SER A 196 -11.37 23.68 -11.97
CA SER A 196 -10.84 23.30 -10.65
C SER A 196 -11.40 21.98 -10.09
N GLU A 197 -12.72 21.86 -9.91
CA GLU A 197 -13.31 20.67 -9.28
C GLU A 197 -13.43 19.48 -10.23
N ASP A 198 -13.78 19.72 -11.50
CA ASP A 198 -13.90 18.66 -12.50
C ASP A 198 -12.55 18.01 -12.83
N SER A 199 -11.47 18.80 -12.83
CA SER A 199 -10.11 18.29 -13.01
C SER A 199 -9.71 17.34 -11.88
N GLN A 200 -10.06 17.66 -10.63
CA GLN A 200 -9.81 16.79 -9.47
C GLN A 200 -10.58 15.46 -9.58
N LEU A 201 -11.86 15.52 -9.96
CA LEU A 201 -12.68 14.32 -10.15
C LEU A 201 -12.16 13.45 -11.29
N ILE A 202 -11.73 14.04 -12.41
CA ILE A 202 -11.11 13.29 -13.51
C ILE A 202 -9.82 12.61 -13.06
N SER A 203 -8.99 13.32 -12.31
CA SER A 203 -7.75 12.78 -11.77
C SER A 203 -8.01 11.60 -10.82
N GLU A 204 -9.04 11.70 -9.98
CA GLU A 204 -9.47 10.60 -9.11
C GLU A 204 -9.95 9.39 -9.90
N ILE A 205 -10.71 9.61 -10.98
CA ILE A 205 -11.18 8.54 -11.86
C ILE A 205 -10.01 7.86 -12.61
N LYS A 206 -9.10 8.64 -13.21
CA LYS A 206 -7.90 8.11 -13.90
C LYS A 206 -7.07 7.25 -12.95
N TYR A 207 -6.91 7.74 -11.73
CA TYR A 207 -6.13 7.08 -10.70
C TYR A 207 -6.79 5.77 -10.25
N ALA A 208 -8.09 5.76 -9.96
CA ALA A 208 -8.81 4.53 -9.64
C ALA A 208 -8.78 3.50 -10.79
N HIS A 209 -8.88 3.95 -12.05
CA HIS A 209 -8.76 3.07 -13.22
C HIS A 209 -7.39 2.40 -13.30
N TYR A 210 -6.30 3.17 -13.14
CA TYR A 210 -4.94 2.61 -13.11
C TYR A 210 -4.82 1.50 -12.06
N LEU A 211 -5.34 1.72 -10.85
CA LEU A 211 -5.27 0.75 -9.76
C LEU A 211 -6.13 -0.50 -10.02
N LEU A 212 -7.28 -0.34 -10.67
CA LEU A 212 -8.10 -1.47 -11.09
C LEU A 212 -7.44 -2.32 -12.16
N ASP A 213 -6.73 -1.68 -13.09
CA ASP A 213 -5.98 -2.36 -14.14
C ASP A 213 -4.78 -3.13 -13.58
N HIS A 214 -4.03 -2.52 -12.66
CA HIS A 214 -2.89 -3.16 -12.01
C HIS A 214 -3.29 -4.32 -11.09
N SER A 215 -4.49 -4.27 -10.51
CA SER A 215 -5.01 -5.35 -9.65
C SER A 215 -5.89 -6.37 -10.40
N LYS A 216 -5.89 -6.41 -11.74
CA LYS A 216 -6.72 -7.34 -12.54
C LYS A 216 -6.47 -8.81 -12.20
N ASP A 217 -5.20 -9.18 -12.11
CA ASP A 217 -4.78 -10.56 -11.85
C ASP A 217 -4.67 -10.89 -10.36
N LEU A 218 -5.04 -9.96 -9.46
CA LEU A 218 -4.87 -10.11 -8.02
C LEU A 218 -5.49 -11.40 -7.48
N ILE A 219 -6.71 -11.73 -7.94
CA ILE A 219 -7.41 -12.96 -7.54
C ILE A 219 -6.68 -14.21 -8.05
N LYS A 220 -6.15 -14.17 -9.29
CA LYS A 220 -5.37 -15.26 -9.88
C LYS A 220 -4.05 -15.45 -9.14
N LEU A 221 -3.37 -14.35 -8.78
CA LEU A 221 -2.14 -14.36 -7.99
C LEU A 221 -2.39 -14.96 -6.59
N MET A 222 -3.47 -14.55 -5.92
CA MET A 222 -3.83 -15.08 -4.59
C MET A 222 -4.03 -16.60 -4.61
N ARG A 223 -4.78 -17.11 -5.60
CA ARG A 223 -5.06 -18.56 -5.71
C ARG A 223 -3.82 -19.39 -6.07
N SER A 224 -2.90 -18.83 -6.85
CA SER A 224 -1.70 -19.55 -7.29
C SER A 224 -0.54 -19.47 -6.31
N ARG A 225 -0.44 -18.40 -5.51
CA ARG A 225 0.74 -18.14 -4.65
C ARG A 225 0.51 -18.42 -3.17
N ILE A 226 -0.73 -18.37 -2.69
CA ILE A 226 -1.01 -18.46 -1.26
C ILE A 226 -1.82 -19.71 -0.99
N THR A 227 -1.12 -20.77 -0.59
CA THR A 227 -1.71 -22.08 -0.25
C THR A 227 -1.69 -22.37 1.25
N ILE A 228 -0.88 -21.62 2.02
CA ILE A 228 -0.69 -21.86 3.45
C ILE A 228 -0.91 -20.56 4.24
N PRO A 229 -1.69 -20.58 5.34
CA PRO A 229 -1.80 -19.45 6.25
C PRO A 229 -0.44 -19.01 6.82
N VAL A 230 -0.37 -17.73 7.17
CA VAL A 230 0.75 -17.10 7.86
C VAL A 230 0.21 -16.42 9.10
N ASP A 231 0.69 -16.86 10.26
CA ASP A 231 0.52 -16.13 11.50
C ASP A 231 1.75 -15.22 11.71
N LEU A 232 1.52 -13.92 11.77
CA LEU A 232 2.57 -12.93 12.00
C LEU A 232 3.13 -13.04 13.43
N CYS A 233 2.42 -13.66 14.36
CA CYS A 233 2.98 -13.97 15.68
C CYS A 233 4.12 -14.98 15.60
N GLU A 234 4.10 -15.93 14.66
CA GLU A 234 5.22 -16.88 14.42
C GLU A 234 6.52 -16.14 14.09
N LEU A 235 6.44 -14.98 13.43
CA LEU A 235 7.64 -14.16 13.15
C LEU A 235 8.28 -13.65 14.44
N ASN A 236 7.47 -13.24 15.43
CA ASN A 236 7.98 -12.72 16.70
C ASN A 236 8.73 -13.81 17.50
N GLU A 237 8.33 -15.07 17.36
CA GLU A 237 8.99 -16.19 18.03
C GLU A 237 10.41 -16.48 17.51
N HIS A 238 10.70 -16.01 16.30
CA HIS A 238 11.97 -16.21 15.62
C HIS A 238 12.92 -15.00 15.73
N ILE A 239 12.53 -13.95 16.47
CA ILE A 239 13.42 -12.82 16.79
C ILE A 239 14.54 -13.35 17.71
N PRO A 240 15.82 -13.03 17.45
CA PRO A 240 16.96 -13.56 18.22
C PRO A 240 16.81 -13.40 19.75
N GLU A 241 16.42 -12.21 20.21
CA GLU A 241 16.24 -11.90 21.64
C GLU A 241 15.15 -12.77 22.30
N VAL A 242 13.99 -12.92 21.64
CA VAL A 242 12.86 -13.73 22.13
C VAL A 242 13.22 -15.22 22.11
N ALA A 243 13.92 -15.65 21.06
CA ALA A 243 14.37 -17.03 20.91
C ALA A 243 15.40 -17.42 21.99
N GLU A 244 16.31 -16.51 22.35
CA GLU A 244 17.28 -16.71 23.44
C GLU A 244 16.60 -16.77 24.81
N GLN A 245 15.65 -15.88 25.10
CA GLN A 245 14.86 -15.92 26.33
C GLN A 245 14.08 -17.24 26.49
N ARG A 246 13.45 -17.74 25.40
CA ARG A 246 12.74 -19.03 25.42
C ARG A 246 13.67 -20.23 25.62
N LYS A 247 14.90 -20.18 25.09
CA LYS A 247 15.94 -21.19 25.33
C LYS A 247 16.38 -21.19 26.79
N PHE A 248 16.51 -20.01 27.38
CA PHE A 248 16.89 -19.83 28.79
C PHE A 248 15.82 -20.37 29.75
N LEU A 249 14.53 -20.23 29.42
CA LEU A 249 13.41 -20.70 30.25
C LEU A 249 13.10 -22.21 30.15
N GLY A 250 14.03 -23.03 29.63
CA GLY A 250 13.97 -24.49 29.78
C GLY A 250 13.01 -25.23 28.84
N ASN A 251 12.53 -24.61 27.75
CA ASN A 251 11.73 -25.29 26.74
C ASN A 251 12.59 -26.20 25.84
N MET A 252 13.13 -27.30 26.42
CA MET A 252 14.09 -28.24 25.80
C MET A 252 13.56 -29.00 24.58
N LEU A 253 12.24 -28.98 24.31
CA LEU A 253 11.65 -29.62 23.12
C LEU A 253 11.60 -28.70 21.88
N SER A 254 11.87 -27.40 22.00
CA SER A 254 11.84 -26.45 20.86
C SER A 254 13.23 -26.00 20.38
N GLY A 255 14.30 -26.46 21.03
CA GLY A 255 15.68 -25.97 20.84
C GLY A 255 16.31 -26.24 19.46
N ARG A 256 15.73 -27.10 18.63
CA ARG A 256 16.14 -27.24 17.22
C ARG A 256 15.28 -26.31 16.35
N VAL A 257 15.76 -25.09 16.11
CA VAL A 257 15.33 -24.31 14.95
C VAL A 257 15.81 -25.08 13.72
N ILE A 258 14.94 -25.91 13.17
CA ILE A 258 15.21 -26.65 11.94
C ILE A 258 15.31 -25.60 10.82
N PRO A 259 16.44 -25.48 10.11
CA PRO A 259 16.64 -24.49 9.05
C PRO A 259 15.50 -24.47 8.01
N ASP A 260 14.89 -25.63 7.76
CA ASP A 260 13.73 -25.78 6.87
C ASP A 260 12.48 -25.03 7.35
N LYS A 261 12.25 -24.91 8.67
CA LYS A 261 11.08 -24.18 9.21
C LYS A 261 11.22 -22.68 8.97
N LYS A 262 12.41 -22.11 9.21
CA LYS A 262 12.70 -20.69 8.97
C LYS A 262 12.61 -20.36 7.48
N ALA A 263 13.24 -21.18 6.62
CA ALA A 263 13.16 -21.02 5.18
C ALA A 263 11.73 -21.17 4.63
N MET A 264 10.92 -22.07 5.21
CA MET A 264 9.50 -22.20 4.89
C MET A 264 8.72 -20.94 5.29
N LEU A 265 8.88 -20.44 6.52
CA LEU A 265 8.20 -19.22 6.99
C LEU A 265 8.55 -18.03 6.09
N SER A 266 9.84 -17.84 5.78
CA SER A 266 10.29 -16.80 4.86
C SER A 266 9.62 -16.90 3.48
N ARG A 267 9.51 -18.11 2.91
CA ARG A 267 8.82 -18.32 1.62
C ARG A 267 7.33 -17.97 1.70
N LYS A 268 6.63 -18.40 2.76
CA LYS A 268 5.21 -18.08 2.96
C LYS A 268 4.99 -16.56 3.07
N VAL A 269 5.81 -15.89 3.87
CA VAL A 269 5.71 -14.44 4.09
C VAL A 269 6.01 -13.66 2.82
N VAL A 270 7.04 -14.05 2.05
CA VAL A 270 7.32 -13.45 0.74
C VAL A 270 6.14 -13.60 -0.21
N ALA A 271 5.52 -14.79 -0.27
CA ALA A 271 4.35 -15.02 -1.13
C ALA A 271 3.15 -14.15 -0.75
N VAL A 272 2.92 -13.97 0.56
CA VAL A 272 1.88 -13.07 1.09
C VAL A 272 2.18 -11.61 0.75
N LEU A 273 3.41 -11.14 0.98
CA LEU A 273 3.84 -9.77 0.67
C LEU A 273 3.76 -9.45 -0.82
N ASP A 274 4.05 -10.43 -1.68
CA ASP A 274 3.93 -10.29 -3.14
C ASP A 274 2.49 -10.02 -3.61
N VAL A 275 1.49 -10.40 -2.81
CA VAL A 275 0.08 -10.06 -3.03
C VAL A 275 -0.27 -8.74 -2.35
N MET A 276 0.16 -8.53 -1.10
CA MET A 276 -0.18 -7.34 -0.32
C MET A 276 0.34 -6.05 -0.95
N LYS A 277 1.47 -6.08 -1.66
CA LYS A 277 2.01 -4.91 -2.37
C LYS A 277 1.04 -4.33 -3.42
N GLU A 278 0.10 -5.11 -3.93
CA GLU A 278 -0.91 -4.65 -4.90
C GLU A 278 -2.15 -4.02 -4.23
N ILE A 279 -2.26 -4.13 -2.90
CA ILE A 279 -3.36 -3.60 -2.09
C ILE A 279 -2.82 -2.47 -1.21
N TYR A 280 -2.91 -1.24 -1.70
CA TYR A 280 -2.31 -0.06 -1.07
C TYR A 280 -2.67 0.15 0.42
N PRO A 281 -3.91 -0.10 0.88
CA PRO A 281 -4.21 -0.09 2.31
C PRO A 281 -3.32 -1.00 3.17
N LEU A 282 -2.68 -2.04 2.60
CA LEU A 282 -1.83 -2.99 3.31
C LEU A 282 -0.33 -2.62 3.27
N HIS A 283 0.09 -1.54 2.62
CA HIS A 283 1.52 -1.21 2.48
C HIS A 283 2.21 -0.99 3.84
N ALA A 284 1.56 -0.31 4.78
CA ALA A 284 2.16 -0.02 6.09
C ALA A 284 2.42 -1.31 6.90
N ILE A 285 1.45 -2.22 6.97
CA ILE A 285 1.66 -3.53 7.62
C ILE A 285 2.68 -4.38 6.83
N SER A 286 2.69 -4.31 5.49
CA SER A 286 3.68 -5.02 4.67
C SER A 286 5.10 -4.56 4.99
N LEU A 287 5.32 -3.25 5.16
CA LEU A 287 6.62 -2.70 5.56
C LEU A 287 7.03 -3.18 6.96
N ARG A 288 6.09 -3.16 7.93
CA ARG A 288 6.33 -3.71 9.28
C ARG A 288 6.74 -5.19 9.21
N ILE A 289 6.06 -6.00 8.41
CA ILE A 289 6.42 -7.42 8.22
C ILE A 289 7.82 -7.56 7.59
N THR A 290 8.14 -6.77 6.56
CA THR A 290 9.49 -6.82 5.96
C THR A 290 10.59 -6.42 6.93
N GLN A 291 10.35 -5.45 7.81
CA GLN A 291 11.29 -5.07 8.86
C GLN A 291 11.51 -6.23 9.85
N ARG A 292 10.43 -6.88 10.29
CA ARG A 292 10.54 -8.08 11.15
C ARG A 292 11.31 -9.22 10.47
N MET A 293 11.09 -9.45 9.17
CA MET A 293 11.88 -10.42 8.42
C MET A 293 13.39 -10.07 8.40
N GLN A 294 13.73 -8.77 8.31
CA GLN A 294 15.13 -8.33 8.35
C GLN A 294 15.77 -8.55 9.73
N GLU A 295 15.01 -8.40 10.82
CA GLU A 295 15.46 -8.72 12.19
C GLU A 295 15.71 -10.22 12.38
N ILE A 296 14.86 -11.06 11.81
CA ILE A 296 14.96 -12.52 11.90
C ILE A 296 16.12 -13.05 11.06
N GLU A 297 16.34 -12.49 9.86
CA GLU A 297 17.37 -12.96 8.93
C GLU A 297 18.00 -11.82 8.12
N ASP A 298 18.93 -11.11 8.76
CA ASP A 298 19.61 -9.94 8.22
C ASP A 298 20.48 -10.24 6.99
N LYS A 299 20.85 -11.50 6.74
CA LYS A 299 21.65 -11.95 5.59
C LYS A 299 20.83 -12.25 4.35
N MET A 300 19.51 -12.42 4.46
CA MET A 300 18.67 -12.81 3.32
C MET A 300 18.29 -11.61 2.45
N PRO A 301 18.57 -11.65 1.13
CA PRO A 301 18.28 -10.52 0.25
C PRO A 301 16.77 -10.30 0.03
N GLN A 302 15.93 -11.31 0.25
CA GLN A 302 14.50 -11.27 -0.07
C GLN A 302 13.73 -10.26 0.77
N ALA A 303 14.07 -10.08 2.05
CA ALA A 303 13.37 -9.13 2.92
C ALA A 303 13.59 -7.68 2.45
N PHE A 304 14.83 -7.33 2.09
CA PHE A 304 15.17 -6.02 1.52
C PHE A 304 14.56 -5.82 0.12
N MET A 305 14.53 -6.87 -0.70
CA MET A 305 13.88 -6.83 -2.02
C MET A 305 12.37 -6.56 -1.87
N MET A 306 11.69 -7.22 -0.94
CA MET A 306 10.26 -7.01 -0.71
C MET A 306 9.96 -5.60 -0.18
N GLU A 307 10.79 -5.08 0.73
CA GLU A 307 10.69 -3.68 1.16
C GLU A 307 10.81 -2.73 -0.06
N GLY A 308 11.82 -2.95 -0.90
CA GLY A 308 12.03 -2.19 -2.13
C GLY A 308 10.84 -2.26 -3.10
N ARG A 309 10.21 -3.43 -3.25
CA ARG A 309 9.01 -3.62 -4.09
C ARG A 309 7.81 -2.82 -3.58
N ILE A 310 7.52 -2.91 -2.29
CA ILE A 310 6.39 -2.19 -1.68
C ILE A 310 6.59 -0.68 -1.81
N ARG A 311 7.79 -0.18 -1.48
CA ARG A 311 8.13 1.24 -1.61
C ARG A 311 8.10 1.69 -3.08
N MET A 312 8.53 0.85 -4.01
CA MET A 312 8.46 1.16 -5.44
C MET A 312 7.02 1.32 -5.92
N GLU A 313 6.09 0.46 -5.48
CA GLU A 313 4.66 0.62 -5.80
C GLU A 313 4.09 1.92 -5.22
N ALA A 314 4.50 2.30 -4.00
CA ALA A 314 4.14 3.59 -3.43
C ALA A 314 4.75 4.78 -4.21
N LEU A 315 5.99 4.67 -4.71
CA LEU A 315 6.62 5.72 -5.51
C LEU A 315 5.91 5.89 -6.86
N LYS A 316 5.60 4.79 -7.57
CA LYS A 316 4.82 4.83 -8.82
C LYS A 316 3.48 5.54 -8.60
N LEU A 317 2.85 5.26 -7.46
CA LEU A 317 1.63 5.90 -7.03
C LEU A 317 1.78 7.41 -6.86
N SER A 318 2.82 7.87 -6.16
CA SER A 318 3.09 9.30 -5.96
C SER A 318 3.41 10.01 -7.27
N ILE A 319 4.13 9.38 -8.20
CA ILE A 319 4.37 9.94 -9.54
C ILE A 319 3.04 10.07 -10.30
N LEU A 320 2.15 9.07 -10.20
CA LEU A 320 0.85 9.11 -10.86
C LEU A 320 -0.05 10.21 -10.29
N LYS A 321 -0.07 10.39 -8.95
CA LYS A 321 -0.76 11.50 -8.28
C LYS A 321 -0.25 12.85 -8.77
N MET A 322 1.08 13.02 -8.81
CA MET A 322 1.71 14.24 -9.30
C MET A 322 1.33 14.53 -10.76
N ARG A 323 1.38 13.52 -11.64
CA ARG A 323 0.96 13.66 -13.05
C ARG A 323 -0.52 13.96 -13.22
N SER A 324 -1.32 13.66 -12.20
CA SER A 324 -2.75 13.94 -12.16
C SER A 324 -3.06 15.26 -11.44
N GLY A 325 -2.07 16.11 -11.17
CA GLY A 325 -2.27 17.47 -10.68
C GLY A 325 -1.96 17.70 -9.19
N ASP A 326 -1.65 16.65 -8.41
CA ASP A 326 -1.21 16.82 -7.03
C ASP A 326 0.28 17.17 -6.95
N VAL A 327 0.59 18.45 -7.13
CA VAL A 327 1.98 18.96 -7.12
C VAL A 327 2.68 18.71 -5.77
N SER A 328 1.94 18.58 -4.67
CA SER A 328 2.50 18.31 -3.34
C SER A 328 3.23 16.97 -3.28
N SER A 329 2.79 15.99 -4.07
CA SER A 329 3.43 14.67 -4.18
C SER A 329 4.86 14.72 -4.75
N ARG A 330 5.26 15.82 -5.40
CA ARG A 330 6.60 15.97 -6.01
C ARG A 330 7.73 16.01 -4.99
N THR A 331 7.52 16.68 -3.85
CA THR A 331 8.57 16.92 -2.84
C THR A 331 9.09 15.61 -2.22
N GLY A 332 8.23 14.60 -2.12
CA GLY A 332 8.56 13.29 -1.56
C GLY A 332 9.24 12.31 -2.54
N LEU A 333 9.29 12.59 -3.85
CA LEU A 333 9.72 11.60 -4.85
C LEU A 333 11.20 11.23 -4.74
N ARG A 334 12.08 12.23 -4.68
CA ARG A 334 13.52 12.05 -4.54
C ARG A 334 13.92 11.33 -3.23
N PRO A 335 13.47 11.76 -2.04
CA PRO A 335 13.81 11.05 -0.80
C PRO A 335 13.25 9.62 -0.80
N SER A 336 12.02 9.42 -1.31
CA SER A 336 11.44 8.07 -1.44
C SER A 336 12.27 7.17 -2.34
N PHE A 337 12.69 7.67 -3.51
CA PHE A 337 13.55 6.90 -4.41
C PHE A 337 14.92 6.60 -3.80
N SER A 338 15.49 7.51 -3.01
CA SER A 338 16.76 7.27 -2.31
C SER A 338 16.65 6.10 -1.33
N GLN A 339 15.56 6.04 -0.54
CA GLN A 339 15.28 4.89 0.33
C GLN A 339 15.11 3.58 -0.47
N ILE A 340 14.37 3.63 -1.58
CA ILE A 340 14.21 2.47 -2.48
C ILE A 340 15.55 1.99 -3.01
N LEU A 341 16.40 2.91 -3.47
CA LEU A 341 17.72 2.56 -3.98
C LEU A 341 18.59 1.92 -2.89
N ASP A 342 18.56 2.43 -1.67
CA ASP A 342 19.34 1.89 -0.57
C ASP A 342 18.87 0.50 -0.15
N THR A 343 17.56 0.25 -0.12
CA THR A 343 17.00 -1.10 0.13
C THR A 343 17.42 -2.10 -0.96
N TYR A 344 17.32 -1.73 -2.24
CA TYR A 344 17.78 -2.59 -3.33
C TYR A 344 19.30 -2.80 -3.34
N ARG A 345 20.10 -1.81 -2.94
CA ARG A 345 21.55 -1.99 -2.76
C ARG A 345 21.86 -2.95 -1.62
N LYS A 346 21.14 -2.87 -0.50
CA LYS A 346 21.27 -3.82 0.63
C LYS A 346 20.92 -5.24 0.18
N ALA A 347 19.88 -5.40 -0.63
CA ALA A 347 19.51 -6.69 -1.23
C ALA A 347 20.60 -7.20 -2.18
N LEU A 348 21.06 -6.37 -3.11
CA LEU A 348 22.07 -6.74 -4.10
C LEU A 348 23.40 -7.16 -3.45
N LYS A 349 23.82 -6.49 -2.36
CA LYS A 349 25.04 -6.85 -1.61
C LYS A 349 24.98 -8.25 -0.99
N ARG A 350 23.78 -8.78 -0.77
CA ARG A 350 23.53 -10.11 -0.18
C ARG A 350 23.28 -11.19 -1.22
N ALA A 351 23.01 -10.79 -2.46
CA ALA A 351 22.83 -11.71 -3.57
C ALA A 351 24.17 -12.12 -4.19
N SER A 352 24.28 -13.37 -4.64
CA SER A 352 25.47 -13.83 -5.36
C SER A 352 25.45 -13.32 -6.81
N VAL A 353 26.31 -12.34 -7.13
CA VAL A 353 26.46 -11.84 -8.51
C VAL A 353 27.39 -12.73 -9.35
N ARG A 354 28.35 -13.41 -8.72
CA ARG A 354 29.31 -14.28 -9.44
C ARG A 354 28.68 -15.60 -9.86
N ASN A 355 27.97 -16.24 -8.94
CA ASN A 355 27.29 -17.53 -9.15
C ASN A 355 25.86 -17.46 -8.58
N PRO A 356 24.90 -16.86 -9.31
CA PRO A 356 23.56 -16.59 -8.79
C PRO A 356 22.81 -17.88 -8.51
N GLN A 357 22.24 -17.98 -7.31
CA GLN A 357 21.31 -19.05 -6.97
C GLN A 357 19.89 -18.68 -7.41
N PRO A 358 18.94 -19.63 -7.49
CA PRO A 358 17.56 -19.35 -7.86
C PRO A 358 16.92 -18.23 -7.02
N GLN A 359 17.25 -18.14 -5.73
CA GLN A 359 16.75 -17.09 -4.85
C GLN A 359 17.35 -15.69 -5.08
N ASP A 360 18.48 -15.60 -5.81
CA ASP A 360 19.15 -14.35 -6.18
C ASP A 360 18.58 -13.74 -7.47
N ILE A 361 18.02 -14.58 -8.36
CA ILE A 361 17.47 -14.16 -9.66
C ILE A 361 16.44 -13.02 -9.50
N PRO A 362 15.43 -13.12 -8.61
CA PRO A 362 14.48 -12.03 -8.41
C PRO A 362 15.17 -10.73 -7.97
N VAL A 363 16.17 -10.81 -7.10
CA VAL A 363 16.87 -9.65 -6.54
C VAL A 363 17.64 -8.91 -7.63
N LEU A 364 18.39 -9.65 -8.45
CA LEU A 364 19.13 -9.09 -9.57
C LEU A 364 18.17 -8.46 -10.60
N SER A 365 17.07 -9.15 -10.93
CA SER A 365 16.07 -8.67 -11.88
C SER A 365 15.42 -7.37 -11.41
N GLU A 366 15.01 -7.30 -10.14
CA GLU A 366 14.41 -6.09 -9.56
C GLU A 366 15.39 -4.91 -9.54
N PHE A 367 16.66 -5.16 -9.25
CA PHE A 367 17.68 -4.10 -9.29
C PHE A 367 17.81 -3.48 -10.69
N VAL A 368 17.79 -4.33 -11.73
CA VAL A 368 17.82 -3.87 -13.13
C VAL A 368 16.56 -3.07 -13.46
N GLN A 369 15.38 -3.59 -13.11
CA GLN A 369 14.10 -2.90 -13.37
C GLN A 369 14.01 -1.55 -12.64
N MET A 370 14.43 -1.48 -11.37
CA MET A 370 14.52 -0.22 -10.61
C MET A 370 15.44 0.78 -11.32
N THR A 371 16.58 0.32 -11.85
CA THR A 371 17.51 1.20 -12.58
C THR A 371 16.90 1.72 -13.88
N LEU A 372 16.17 0.89 -14.63
CA LEU A 372 15.45 1.31 -15.84
C LEU A 372 14.34 2.31 -15.54
N PHE A 373 13.62 2.11 -14.44
CA PHE A 373 12.65 3.07 -13.93
C PHE A 373 13.33 4.40 -13.59
N ALA A 374 14.43 4.35 -12.82
CA ALA A 374 15.21 5.53 -12.45
C ALA A 374 15.70 6.31 -13.68
N GLN A 375 16.15 5.61 -14.72
CA GLN A 375 16.58 6.22 -15.97
C GLN A 375 15.42 6.93 -16.70
N THR A 376 14.25 6.28 -16.76
CA THR A 376 13.05 6.84 -17.41
C THR A 376 12.56 8.09 -16.67
N HIS A 377 12.72 8.12 -15.35
CA HIS A 377 12.27 9.20 -14.47
C HIS A 377 13.41 10.10 -13.96
N ARG A 378 14.59 10.09 -14.60
CA ARG A 378 15.82 10.70 -14.08
C ARG A 378 15.66 12.15 -13.64
N ILE A 379 15.03 12.96 -14.50
CA ILE A 379 14.80 14.40 -14.24
C ILE A 379 13.87 14.58 -13.05
N LEU A 380 12.79 13.80 -13.00
CA LEU A 380 11.80 13.86 -11.94
C LEU A 380 12.35 13.44 -10.58
N LEU A 381 13.22 12.42 -10.59
CA LEU A 381 13.88 11.90 -9.39
C LEU A 381 15.15 12.69 -9.04
N GLU A 382 15.48 13.73 -9.80
CA GLU A 382 16.66 14.59 -9.62
C GLU A 382 17.98 13.81 -9.52
N ILE A 383 18.12 12.78 -10.37
CA ILE A 383 19.32 11.96 -10.42
C ILE A 383 20.32 12.62 -11.38
N ASP A 384 21.50 12.96 -10.86
CA ASP A 384 22.59 13.50 -11.66
C ASP A 384 23.12 12.45 -12.67
N LEU A 385 23.74 12.92 -13.75
CA LEU A 385 24.20 12.04 -14.82
C LEU A 385 25.30 11.07 -14.37
N GLY A 386 26.20 11.49 -13.46
CA GLY A 386 27.29 10.65 -12.96
C GLY A 386 26.77 9.49 -12.11
N ARG A 387 25.86 9.77 -11.20
CA ARG A 387 25.16 8.78 -10.37
C ARG A 387 24.31 7.85 -11.23
N MET A 388 23.66 8.35 -12.28
CA MET A 388 22.94 7.51 -13.22
C MET A 388 23.88 6.55 -13.96
N ARG A 389 25.08 7.01 -14.37
CA ARG A 389 26.10 6.13 -14.98
C ARG A 389 26.53 5.02 -14.03
N GLN A 390 26.83 5.35 -12.77
CA GLN A 390 27.20 4.36 -11.75
C GLN A 390 26.08 3.31 -11.53
N LEU A 391 24.82 3.75 -11.51
CA LEU A 391 23.68 2.83 -11.40
C LEU A 391 23.57 1.91 -12.61
N LEU A 392 23.77 2.45 -13.82
CA LEU A 392 23.73 1.66 -15.06
C LEU A 392 24.87 0.63 -15.12
N GLU A 393 26.08 0.97 -14.69
CA GLU A 393 27.21 0.04 -14.60
C GLU A 393 26.94 -1.10 -13.59
N ALA A 394 26.40 -0.77 -12.42
CA ALA A 394 26.00 -1.78 -11.43
C ALA A 394 24.89 -2.69 -11.98
N SER A 395 23.91 -2.10 -12.68
CA SER A 395 22.82 -2.81 -13.34
C SER A 395 23.33 -3.72 -14.45
N GLN A 396 24.34 -3.31 -15.21
CA GLN A 396 24.97 -4.14 -16.24
C GLN A 396 25.59 -5.40 -15.64
N LYS A 397 26.32 -5.26 -14.53
CA LYS A 397 26.91 -6.41 -13.80
C LYS A 397 25.83 -7.36 -13.31
N ALA A 398 24.75 -6.83 -12.72
CA ALA A 398 23.61 -7.63 -12.28
C ALA A 398 22.90 -8.33 -13.45
N CYS A 399 22.72 -7.65 -14.58
CA CYS A 399 22.08 -8.19 -15.77
C CYS A 399 22.94 -9.28 -16.45
N HIS A 400 24.26 -9.13 -16.50
CA HIS A 400 25.14 -10.20 -16.96
C HIS A 400 25.10 -11.43 -16.06
N ALA A 401 24.96 -11.24 -14.74
CA ALA A 401 24.75 -12.34 -13.82
C ALA A 401 23.40 -13.04 -14.06
N LEU A 402 22.32 -12.27 -14.26
CA LEU A 402 21.00 -12.80 -14.63
C LEU A 402 21.04 -13.66 -15.88
N VAL A 403 21.60 -13.15 -16.98
CA VAL A 403 21.61 -13.85 -18.27
C VAL A 403 22.46 -15.13 -18.21
N ARG A 404 23.53 -15.15 -17.39
CA ARG A 404 24.31 -16.37 -17.15
C ARG A 404 23.52 -17.42 -16.37
N ALA A 405 22.69 -17.01 -15.42
CA ALA A 405 21.86 -17.90 -14.62
C ALA A 405 20.60 -18.36 -15.37
N ASP A 406 20.01 -17.48 -16.18
CA ASP A 406 18.77 -17.73 -16.91
C ASP A 406 18.73 -16.93 -18.23
N GLY A 407 18.71 -17.65 -19.35
CA GLY A 407 18.71 -17.09 -20.70
C GLY A 407 17.46 -16.28 -21.06
N HIS A 408 16.36 -16.39 -20.32
CA HIS A 408 15.13 -15.61 -20.57
C HIS A 408 15.34 -14.10 -20.40
N TYR A 409 16.39 -13.67 -19.70
CA TYR A 409 16.70 -12.27 -19.46
C TYR A 409 17.47 -11.57 -20.60
N ARG A 410 17.70 -12.23 -21.75
CA ARG A 410 18.40 -11.62 -22.91
C ARG A 410 17.72 -10.35 -23.43
N LEU A 411 16.38 -10.33 -23.51
CA LEU A 411 15.63 -9.14 -23.92
C LEU A 411 15.82 -7.97 -22.95
N LEU A 412 15.92 -8.25 -21.64
CA LEU A 412 16.21 -7.25 -20.63
C LEU A 412 17.63 -6.68 -20.81
N GLN A 413 18.59 -7.55 -21.13
CA GLN A 413 19.98 -7.17 -21.42
C GLN A 413 20.08 -6.28 -22.66
N GLU A 414 19.38 -6.61 -23.75
CA GLU A 414 19.35 -5.79 -24.97
C GLU A 414 18.80 -4.38 -24.70
N ARG A 415 17.68 -4.31 -23.95
CA ARG A 415 17.10 -3.04 -23.53
C ARG A 415 18.09 -2.21 -22.71
N LEU A 416 18.79 -2.84 -21.75
CA LEU A 416 19.80 -2.17 -20.94
C LEU A 416 21.00 -1.72 -21.79
N ASN A 417 21.48 -2.55 -22.71
CA ASN A 417 22.59 -2.24 -23.61
C ASN A 417 22.31 -1.01 -24.48
N ASN A 418 21.08 -0.89 -24.99
CA ASN A 418 20.66 0.29 -25.76
C ASN A 418 20.74 1.58 -24.92
N ILE A 419 20.39 1.51 -23.65
CA ILE A 419 20.51 2.64 -22.72
C ILE A 419 21.98 2.92 -22.42
N LEU A 420 22.79 1.90 -22.09
CA LEU A 420 24.22 2.04 -21.82
C LEU A 420 24.97 2.74 -22.96
N ARG A 421 24.67 2.41 -24.23
CA ARG A 421 25.22 3.09 -25.40
C ARG A 421 24.92 4.59 -25.42
N ARG A 422 23.69 4.99 -25.09
CA ARG A 422 23.29 6.42 -25.00
C ARG A 422 24.04 7.17 -23.90
N TYR A 423 24.52 6.46 -22.88
CA TYR A 423 25.33 7.03 -21.80
C TYR A 423 26.84 6.94 -22.06
N GLY A 424 27.27 6.39 -23.21
CA GLY A 424 28.69 6.20 -23.56
C GLY A 424 29.38 5.07 -22.78
N LEU A 425 28.61 4.19 -22.14
CA LEU A 425 29.12 3.09 -21.30
C LEU A 425 29.34 1.79 -22.09
N LEU A 426 28.82 1.72 -23.31
CA LEU A 426 29.09 0.65 -24.27
C LEU A 426 29.47 1.27 -25.61
N LYS A 427 30.50 0.72 -26.26
CA LYS A 427 30.85 1.10 -27.64
C LYS A 427 29.66 0.79 -28.54
N GLN A 428 29.36 1.68 -29.49
CA GLN A 428 28.44 1.36 -30.58
C GLN A 428 29.05 0.21 -31.37
N ALA A 429 28.24 -0.80 -31.70
CA ALA A 429 28.68 -1.81 -32.66
C ALA A 429 28.92 -1.06 -33.97
N SER A 430 30.17 -1.03 -34.42
CA SER A 430 30.52 -0.58 -35.76
C SER A 430 29.77 -1.48 -36.74
N VAL A 431 28.77 -0.92 -37.41
CA VAL A 431 28.18 -1.54 -38.60
C VAL A 431 29.30 -1.48 -39.65
N TYR A 432 29.93 -2.62 -39.90
CA TYR A 432 30.79 -2.82 -41.07
C TYR A 432 29.92 -3.21 -42.25
#